data_AF-A0A3P8CI33-F1
#
_entry.id   AF-A0A3P8CI33-F1
#
_cell.length_a   1.000
_cell.length_b   1.000
_cell.length_c   1.000
_cell.angle_alpha   90.00
_cell.angle_beta   90.00
_cell.angle_gamma   90.00
#
_symmetry.space_group_name_H-M   'P 1'
#
loop_
_entity.id
_entity.type
_entity.pdbx_description
1 polymer ?
#
loop_
_entity_poly.entity_id
_entity_poly.type
_entity_poly.pdbx_seq_one_letter_code
_entity_poly.pdbx_strand_id
1 'polypeptide(L)'
;MLLFQIRSSVDKYKHLFVFTIEDMRSTHFIQVRQRFKANSRFFFGKNNVMAIALGKDATSEYATGLHKVSQRLQGQCGLMFTLLTKAKVKSILKELSMADYARAGHIPRETITIPEGPLPQFAFSMEPQLRKLGLPTKLDKGMR
;
A
#
# COMPACT_ATOMS: atom_id res chain seq x y z
N MET A 1 -3.29 -25.28 -4.47
CA MET A 1 -2.45 -24.63 -3.43
C MET A 1 -1.74 -23.40 -4.01
N LEU A 2 -1.49 -22.35 -3.23
CA LEU A 2 -0.92 -21.05 -3.66
C LEU A 2 0.28 -21.16 -4.63
N LEU A 3 1.16 -22.13 -4.37
CA LEU A 3 2.34 -22.42 -5.20
C LEU A 3 2.00 -22.68 -6.67
N PHE A 4 0.99 -23.50 -6.94
CA PHE A 4 0.55 -23.81 -8.31
C PHE A 4 0.01 -22.57 -9.03
N GLN A 5 -0.69 -21.70 -8.31
CA GLN A 5 -1.21 -20.45 -8.87
C GLN A 5 -0.08 -19.48 -9.24
N ILE A 6 0.99 -19.43 -8.44
CA ILE A 6 2.17 -18.61 -8.75
C ILE A 6 2.86 -19.15 -9.99
N ARG A 7 3.13 -20.46 -10.06
CA ARG A 7 3.75 -21.09 -11.24
C ARG A 7 2.92 -20.89 -12.51
N SER A 8 1.62 -21.16 -12.45
CA SER A 8 0.71 -20.87 -13.58
C SER A 8 0.67 -19.38 -13.96
N SER A 9 0.97 -18.47 -13.03
CA SER A 9 1.06 -17.03 -13.34
C SER A 9 2.41 -16.67 -13.98
N VAL A 10 3.49 -17.39 -13.68
CA VAL A 10 4.77 -17.22 -14.40
C VAL A 10 4.56 -17.48 -15.89
N ASP A 11 3.82 -18.53 -16.24
CA ASP A 11 3.59 -18.89 -17.65
C ASP A 11 2.65 -17.92 -18.37
N LYS A 12 1.68 -17.34 -17.65
CA LYS A 12 0.62 -16.50 -18.24
C LYS A 12 1.01 -15.04 -18.42
N TYR A 13 1.92 -14.53 -17.58
CA TYR A 13 2.20 -13.10 -17.51
C TYR A 13 3.64 -12.80 -17.94
N LYS A 14 3.80 -11.74 -18.74
CA LYS A 14 5.10 -11.33 -19.29
C LYS A 14 6.02 -10.68 -18.25
N HIS A 15 5.44 -10.05 -17.24
CA HIS A 15 6.19 -9.26 -16.26
C HIS A 15 5.87 -9.68 -14.83
N LEU A 16 6.91 -9.72 -14.00
CA LEU A 16 6.85 -9.99 -12.56
C LEU A 16 7.45 -8.82 -11.80
N PHE A 17 6.71 -8.29 -10.84
CA PHE A 17 7.13 -7.24 -9.93
C PHE A 17 7.09 -7.73 -8.49
N VAL A 18 8.10 -7.36 -7.71
CA VAL A 18 8.05 -7.41 -6.25
C VAL A 18 7.59 -6.03 -5.78
N PHE A 19 6.57 -6.00 -4.94
CA PHE A 19 6.11 -4.77 -4.31
C PHE A 19 6.16 -4.93 -2.79
N THR A 20 6.41 -3.82 -2.10
CA THR A 20 6.24 -3.69 -0.66
C THR A 20 4.98 -2.87 -0.39
N ILE A 21 4.35 -3.10 0.75
CA ILE A 21 3.26 -2.26 1.22
C ILE A 21 3.66 -1.67 2.56
N GLU A 22 3.72 -0.36 2.61
CA GLU A 22 3.78 0.40 3.86
C GLU A 22 2.35 0.74 4.30
N ASP A 23 2.10 0.72 5.60
CA ASP A 23 0.82 1.13 6.21
C ASP A 23 -0.42 0.48 5.59
N MET A 24 -0.35 -0.85 5.41
CA MET A 24 -1.38 -1.64 4.75
C MET A 24 -2.78 -1.38 5.33
N ARG A 25 -3.69 -0.94 4.45
CA ARG A 25 -5.14 -0.93 4.66
C ARG A 25 -5.75 -1.95 3.72
N SER A 26 -6.42 -2.97 4.25
CA SER A 26 -7.05 -4.02 3.44
C SER A 26 -7.99 -3.44 2.36
N THR A 27 -8.71 -2.37 2.69
CA THR A 27 -9.60 -1.64 1.78
C THR A 27 -8.86 -1.06 0.58
N HIS A 28 -7.73 -0.38 0.81
CA HIS A 28 -6.93 0.24 -0.26
C HIS A 28 -6.32 -0.83 -1.16
N PHE A 29 -5.79 -1.91 -0.57
CA PHE A 29 -5.23 -3.00 -1.34
C PHE A 29 -6.27 -3.74 -2.17
N ILE A 30 -7.51 -3.88 -1.69
CA ILE A 30 -8.62 -4.41 -2.50
C ILE A 30 -8.85 -3.51 -3.73
N GLN A 31 -8.86 -2.18 -3.58
CA GLN A 31 -9.02 -1.26 -4.71
C GLN A 31 -7.90 -1.39 -5.74
N VAL A 32 -6.64 -1.48 -5.29
CA VAL A 32 -5.49 -1.76 -6.17
C VAL A 32 -5.75 -3.05 -6.96
N ARG A 33 -6.11 -4.14 -6.28
CA ARG A 33 -6.37 -5.43 -6.94
C ARG A 33 -7.50 -5.35 -7.95
N GLN A 34 -8.56 -4.59 -7.67
CA GLN A 34 -9.67 -4.40 -8.62
C GLN A 34 -9.23 -3.63 -9.86
N ARG A 35 -8.44 -2.55 -9.69
CA ARG A 35 -7.96 -1.72 -10.82
C ARG A 35 -7.13 -2.52 -11.82
N PHE A 36 -6.40 -3.52 -11.33
CA PHE A 36 -5.53 -4.37 -12.14
C PHE A 36 -6.13 -5.74 -12.47
N LYS A 37 -7.37 -6.04 -12.07
CA LYS A 37 -7.98 -7.39 -12.14
C LYS A 37 -7.97 -8.01 -13.53
N ALA A 38 -8.10 -7.21 -14.58
CA ALA A 38 -8.14 -7.69 -15.96
C ALA A 38 -6.76 -8.12 -16.50
N ASN A 39 -5.69 -7.48 -16.05
CA ASN A 39 -4.35 -7.59 -16.67
C ASN A 39 -3.26 -8.09 -15.73
N SER A 40 -3.57 -8.25 -14.44
CA SER A 40 -2.58 -8.60 -13.43
C SER A 40 -3.14 -9.49 -12.33
N ARG A 41 -2.24 -10.23 -11.68
CA ARG A 41 -2.52 -11.05 -10.51
C ARG A 41 -1.57 -10.69 -9.37
N PHE A 42 -2.17 -10.38 -8.22
CA PHE A 42 -1.45 -10.09 -6.99
C PHE A 42 -1.43 -11.32 -6.09
N PHE A 43 -0.25 -11.61 -5.55
CA PHE A 43 -0.04 -12.57 -4.48
C PHE A 43 0.60 -11.85 -3.30
N PHE A 44 0.02 -12.06 -2.13
CA PHE A 44 0.52 -11.54 -0.87
C PHE A 44 0.37 -12.66 0.16
N GLY A 45 1.46 -13.00 0.84
CA GLY A 45 1.52 -14.15 1.72
C GLY A 45 2.91 -14.34 2.30
N LYS A 46 3.16 -15.51 2.91
CA LYS A 46 4.48 -15.81 3.49
C LYS A 46 5.57 -15.79 2.41
N ASN A 47 6.57 -14.92 2.57
CA ASN A 47 7.70 -14.78 1.64
C ASN A 47 8.34 -16.12 1.30
N ASN A 48 8.55 -16.99 2.30
CA ASN A 48 9.15 -18.30 2.10
C ASN A 48 8.35 -19.17 1.12
N VAL A 49 7.01 -19.14 1.17
CA VAL A 49 6.15 -19.92 0.26
C VAL A 49 6.23 -19.37 -1.17
N MET A 50 6.26 -18.04 -1.31
CA MET A 50 6.41 -17.40 -2.62
C MET A 50 7.81 -17.65 -3.21
N ALA A 51 8.86 -17.60 -2.39
CA ALA A 51 10.23 -17.92 -2.79
C ALA A 51 10.37 -19.38 -3.24
N ILE A 52 9.74 -20.34 -2.54
CA ILE A 52 9.71 -21.76 -2.97
C ILE A 52 8.97 -21.92 -4.30
N ALA A 53 7.89 -21.16 -4.51
CA ALA A 53 7.12 -21.26 -5.75
C ALA A 53 7.92 -20.79 -6.99
N LEU A 54 8.73 -19.74 -6.83
CA LEU A 54 9.65 -19.21 -7.85
C LEU A 54 10.94 -20.04 -7.99
N GLY A 55 11.41 -20.61 -6.88
CA GLY A 55 12.68 -21.30 -6.71
C GLY A 55 13.69 -20.44 -5.94
N LYS A 56 14.44 -21.06 -5.03
CA LYS A 56 15.39 -20.36 -4.15
C LYS A 56 16.76 -20.16 -4.79
N ASP A 57 17.12 -21.10 -5.67
CA ASP A 57 18.44 -21.20 -6.29
C ASP A 57 18.27 -21.48 -7.79
N ALA A 58 19.34 -21.29 -8.57
CA ALA A 58 19.30 -21.52 -10.01
C ALA A 58 18.94 -22.97 -10.41
N THR A 59 19.14 -23.95 -9.53
CA THR A 59 18.79 -25.35 -9.76
C THR A 59 17.33 -25.67 -9.45
N SER A 60 16.66 -24.85 -8.62
CA SER A 60 15.27 -25.04 -8.20
C SER A 60 14.33 -24.00 -8.83
N GLU A 61 14.84 -23.13 -9.69
CA GLU A 61 14.05 -22.10 -10.33
C GLU A 61 13.06 -22.67 -11.31
N TYR A 62 11.83 -22.19 -11.21
CA TYR A 62 10.76 -22.63 -12.12
C TYR A 62 10.98 -22.11 -13.54
N ALA A 63 11.56 -20.90 -13.66
CA ALA A 63 11.94 -20.28 -14.92
C ALA A 63 13.23 -19.48 -14.72
N THR A 64 13.96 -19.28 -15.81
CA THR A 64 15.30 -18.69 -15.78
C THR A 64 15.32 -17.31 -15.13
N GLY A 65 16.16 -17.14 -14.10
CA GLY A 65 16.36 -15.89 -13.39
C GLY A 65 15.36 -15.59 -12.27
N LEU A 66 14.38 -16.47 -11.99
CA LEU A 66 13.40 -16.26 -10.92
C LEU A 66 14.02 -16.34 -9.53
N HIS A 67 15.10 -17.09 -9.33
CA HIS A 67 15.80 -17.15 -8.04
C HIS A 67 16.25 -15.76 -7.56
N LYS A 68 16.61 -14.85 -8.50
CA LYS A 68 16.99 -13.47 -8.19
C LYS A 68 15.82 -12.66 -7.62
N VAL A 69 14.59 -12.98 -8.04
CA VAL A 69 13.37 -12.36 -7.52
C VAL A 69 13.08 -12.89 -6.11
N SER A 70 13.23 -14.20 -5.90
CA SER A 70 13.05 -14.86 -4.61
C SER A 70 13.94 -14.26 -3.51
N GLN A 71 15.20 -13.94 -3.84
CA GLN A 71 16.15 -13.32 -2.91
C GLN A 71 15.74 -11.91 -2.46
N ARG A 72 14.90 -11.21 -3.24
CA ARG A 72 14.38 -9.88 -2.91
C ARG A 72 13.12 -9.90 -2.05
N LEU A 73 12.57 -11.09 -1.76
CA LEU A 73 11.36 -11.22 -0.93
C LEU A 73 11.70 -11.07 0.57
N GLN A 74 11.87 -9.82 1.00
CA GLN A 74 12.18 -9.47 2.39
C GLN A 74 11.13 -8.52 2.97
N GLY A 75 10.82 -8.67 4.26
CA GLY A 75 9.80 -7.86 4.95
C GLY A 75 8.37 -8.11 4.46
N GLN A 76 7.52 -7.08 4.58
CA GLN A 76 6.12 -7.10 4.11
C GLN A 76 6.08 -6.85 2.58
N CYS A 77 6.24 -7.94 1.81
CA CYS A 77 6.31 -7.88 0.35
C CYS A 77 5.35 -8.87 -0.32
N GLY A 78 5.07 -8.63 -1.59
CA GLY A 78 4.23 -9.48 -2.43
C GLY A 78 4.70 -9.50 -3.88
N LEU A 79 4.05 -10.37 -4.66
CA LEU A 79 4.31 -10.54 -6.09
C LEU A 79 3.13 -10.02 -6.90
N MET A 80 3.43 -9.25 -7.95
CA MET A 80 2.47 -8.82 -8.95
C MET A 80 2.91 -9.34 -10.31
N PHE A 81 2.12 -10.24 -10.86
CA PHE A 81 2.25 -10.70 -12.24
C PHE A 81 1.38 -9.83 -13.14
N THR A 82 1.89 -9.38 -14.28
CA THR A 82 1.13 -8.49 -15.17
C THR A 82 1.54 -8.62 -16.64
N LEU A 83 0.58 -8.36 -17.53
CA LEU A 83 0.82 -8.17 -18.97
C LEU A 83 1.23 -6.73 -19.31
N LEU A 84 1.08 -5.80 -18.36
CA LEU A 84 1.36 -4.38 -18.56
C LEU A 84 2.86 -4.09 -18.46
N THR A 85 3.32 -3.13 -19.26
CA THR A 85 4.71 -2.65 -19.19
C THR A 85 4.98 -1.90 -17.89
N LYS A 86 6.25 -1.86 -17.48
CA LYS A 86 6.71 -1.11 -16.29
C LYS A 86 6.22 0.35 -16.27
N ALA A 87 6.19 1.02 -17.41
CA ALA A 87 5.73 2.40 -17.52
C ALA A 87 4.23 2.54 -17.18
N LYS A 88 3.38 1.66 -17.73
CA LYS A 88 1.94 1.65 -17.45
C LYS A 88 1.65 1.34 -15.98
N VAL A 89 2.33 0.33 -15.41
CA VAL A 89 2.18 -0.03 -14.00
C VAL A 89 2.52 1.16 -13.10
N LYS A 90 3.63 1.84 -13.37
CA LYS A 90 4.03 3.04 -12.61
C LYS A 90 3.02 4.18 -12.73
N SER A 91 2.47 4.45 -13.93
CA SER A 91 1.46 5.50 -14.11
C SER A 91 0.22 5.20 -13.28
N ILE A 92 -0.32 3.98 -13.39
CA ILE A 92 -1.54 3.60 -12.67
C ILE A 92 -1.31 3.65 -11.15
N LEU A 93 -0.16 3.20 -10.66
CA LEU A 93 0.15 3.28 -9.22
C LEU A 93 0.33 4.72 -8.74
N LYS A 94 0.83 5.62 -9.58
CA LYS A 94 0.97 7.04 -9.24
C LYS A 94 -0.38 7.76 -9.17
N GLU A 95 -1.31 7.39 -10.04
CA GLU A 95 -2.70 7.88 -10.01
C GLU A 95 -3.48 7.33 -8.81
N LEU A 96 -3.10 6.15 -8.31
CA LEU A 96 -3.75 5.48 -7.21
C LEU A 96 -3.20 5.98 -5.87
N SER A 97 -3.44 7.26 -5.57
CA SER A 97 -3.22 7.87 -4.26
C SER A 97 -4.54 8.00 -3.52
N MET A 98 -4.59 7.56 -2.26
CA MET A 98 -5.77 7.70 -1.41
C MET A 98 -5.41 8.51 -0.18
N ALA A 99 -6.22 9.53 0.13
CA ALA A 99 -6.11 10.25 1.39
C ALA A 99 -6.58 9.34 2.52
N ASP A 100 -5.80 9.26 3.60
CA ASP A 100 -6.12 8.52 4.81
C ASP A 100 -5.68 9.33 6.03
N TYR A 101 -6.34 9.11 7.16
CA TYR A 101 -6.00 9.80 8.40
C TYR A 101 -4.66 9.29 8.93
N ALA A 102 -3.83 10.22 9.40
CA ALA A 102 -2.57 9.89 10.05
C ALA A 102 -2.82 9.03 11.30
N ARG A 103 -1.97 8.04 11.55
CA ARG A 103 -1.98 7.27 12.80
C ARG A 103 -1.03 7.88 13.80
N ALA A 104 -1.33 7.72 15.08
CA ALA A 104 -0.42 8.11 16.14
C ALA A 104 0.97 7.50 15.93
N GLY A 105 2.02 8.31 16.07
CA GLY A 105 3.41 7.91 15.81
C GLY A 105 3.90 8.06 14.38
N HIS A 106 3.04 8.44 13.42
CA HIS A 106 3.51 8.83 12.09
C HIS A 106 4.33 10.13 12.15
N ILE A 107 5.47 10.13 11.46
CA ILE A 107 6.24 11.34 11.21
C ILE A 107 5.52 12.13 10.11
N PRO A 108 5.11 13.39 10.35
CA PRO A 108 4.49 14.22 9.33
C PRO A 108 5.44 14.41 8.14
N ARG A 109 4.95 14.18 6.93
CA ARG A 109 5.70 14.47 5.69
C ARG A 109 5.78 15.96 5.40
N GLU A 110 4.82 16.72 5.93
CA GLU A 110 4.64 18.15 5.70
C GLU A 110 4.22 18.82 7.00
N THR A 111 4.56 20.10 7.16
CA THR A 111 4.12 20.91 8.29
C THR A 111 2.64 21.25 8.12
N ILE A 112 1.82 20.88 9.10
CA ILE A 112 0.40 21.26 9.14
C ILE A 112 0.27 22.55 9.95
N THR A 113 -0.16 23.63 9.30
CA THR A 113 -0.45 24.91 9.96
C THR A 113 -1.95 25.14 9.96
N ILE A 114 -2.52 25.44 11.12
CA ILE A 114 -3.92 25.83 11.26
C ILE A 114 -3.94 27.35 11.36
N PRO A 115 -4.58 28.07 10.42
CA PRO A 115 -4.68 29.53 10.50
C PRO A 115 -5.56 29.93 11.69
N GLU A 116 -5.30 31.12 12.22
CA GLU A 116 -6.18 31.71 13.23
C GLU A 116 -7.56 31.98 12.62
N GLY A 117 -8.62 31.69 13.40
CA GLY A 117 -9.98 31.99 13.02
C GLY A 117 -11.01 30.98 13.52
N PRO A 118 -12.26 31.12 13.09
CA PRO A 118 -13.33 30.17 13.38
C PRO A 118 -13.00 28.76 12.90
N LEU A 119 -13.31 27.76 13.73
CA LEU A 119 -13.19 26.34 13.37
C LEU A 119 -14.58 25.68 13.26
N PRO A 120 -15.40 26.03 12.24
CA PRO A 120 -16.78 25.55 12.10
C PRO A 120 -16.88 24.03 11.89
N GLN A 121 -15.78 23.38 11.51
CA GLN A 121 -15.70 21.93 11.32
C GLN A 121 -15.73 21.13 12.63
N PHE A 122 -15.51 21.78 13.79
CA PHE A 122 -15.52 21.10 15.09
C PHE A 122 -16.76 21.50 15.89
N ALA A 123 -17.41 20.51 16.48
CA ALA A 123 -18.51 20.75 17.41
C ALA A 123 -18.01 21.45 18.68
N PHE A 124 -18.83 22.30 19.30
CA PHE A 124 -18.48 23.01 20.53
C PHE A 124 -18.06 22.08 21.68
N SER A 125 -18.60 20.86 21.72
CA SER A 125 -18.23 19.84 22.71
C SER A 125 -16.80 19.31 22.58
N MET A 126 -16.16 19.49 21.41
CA MET A 126 -14.79 19.07 21.16
C MET A 126 -13.75 20.10 21.62
N GLU A 127 -14.17 21.32 21.95
CA GLU A 127 -13.26 22.41 22.31
C GLU A 127 -12.34 22.06 23.51
N PRO A 128 -12.84 21.45 24.61
CA PRO A 128 -11.97 21.04 25.72
C PRO A 128 -10.92 20.00 25.31
N GLN A 129 -11.24 19.13 24.35
CA GLN A 129 -10.33 18.11 23.84
C GLN A 129 -9.23 18.73 22.96
N LEU A 130 -9.61 19.64 22.05
CA LEU A 130 -8.66 20.37 21.20
C LEU A 130 -7.66 21.17 22.03
N ARG A 131 -8.14 21.86 23.07
CA ARG A 131 -7.28 22.57 24.02
C ARG A 131 -6.31 21.65 24.74
N LYS A 132 -6.78 20.49 25.19
CA LYS A 132 -5.94 19.46 25.85
C LYS A 132 -4.87 18.90 24.90
N LEU A 133 -5.13 18.87 23.59
CA LEU A 133 -4.19 18.45 22.56
C LEU A 133 -3.18 19.56 22.16
N GLY A 134 -3.24 20.72 22.81
CA GLY A 134 -2.30 21.83 22.60
C GLY A 134 -2.76 22.86 21.56
N LEU A 135 -3.99 22.74 21.04
CA LEU A 135 -4.55 23.75 20.14
C LEU A 135 -5.13 24.91 20.98
N PRO A 136 -4.68 26.17 20.81
CA PRO A 136 -5.14 27.30 21.62
C PRO A 136 -6.54 27.76 21.18
N THR A 137 -7.58 27.00 21.55
CA THR A 137 -8.98 27.29 21.23
C THR A 137 -9.74 27.91 22.40
N LYS A 138 -10.81 28.65 22.05
CA LYS A 138 -11.79 29.20 23.00
C LYS A 138 -13.18 29.11 22.36
N LEU A 139 -14.20 28.79 23.17
CA LEU A 139 -15.59 28.95 22.77
C LEU A 139 -15.96 30.45 22.77
N ASP A 140 -16.26 30.98 21.59
CA ASP A 140 -16.85 32.31 21.46
C ASP A 140 -18.37 32.19 21.37
N LYS A 141 -19.08 32.87 22.29
CA LYS A 141 -20.56 32.86 22.37
C LYS A 141 -21.22 33.58 21.18
N GLY A 142 -20.44 34.24 20.32
CA GLY A 142 -20.91 34.95 19.13
C GLY A 142 -21.01 34.14 17.84
N MET A 143 -20.44 32.92 17.79
CA MET A 143 -20.53 32.05 16.62
C MET A 143 -21.57 30.95 16.85
N ARG A 144 -22.69 31.05 16.13
CA ARG A 144 -23.69 29.99 15.99
C ARG A 144 -23.43 29.20 14.72
#